data_AF-A0A949K408-F1
#
_entry.id   AF-A0A949K408-F1
#
_cell.length_a   1.000
_cell.length_b   1.000
_cell.length_c   1.000
_cell.angle_alpha   90.00
_cell.angle_beta   90.00
_cell.angle_gamma   90.00
#
_symmetry.space_group_name_H-M   'P 1'
#
loop_
_entity.id
_entity.type
_entity.pdbx_description
1 polymer ?
#
loop_
_entity_poly.entity_id
_entity_poly.type
_entity_poly.pdbx_seq_one_letter_code
_entity_poly.pdbx_strand_id
1 'polypeptide(L)'
;MNKIYATVKCPVQAAPQMTEQLKTLGVGEIREERVSYDRFVKESRMNYDCVFQTAWEEKQEVSYLNFAFEDSALGREQCYYVEFHLKQIPLNLRYGFSTEPGKE
;
A
#
# COMPACT_ATOMS: atom_id res chain seq x y z
N MET A 1 10.00 14.47 -11.81
CA MET A 1 8.54 14.28 -11.86
C MET A 1 8.07 13.87 -10.48
N ASN A 2 7.04 14.51 -9.95
CA ASN A 2 6.45 14.11 -8.67
C ASN A 2 5.77 12.76 -8.82
N LYS A 3 5.70 12.02 -7.72
CA LYS A 3 5.05 10.71 -7.65
C LYS A 3 4.01 10.69 -6.53
N ILE A 4 2.95 9.94 -6.75
CA ILE A 4 1.97 9.58 -5.72
C ILE A 4 2.37 8.20 -5.24
N TYR A 5 2.81 8.09 -3.99
CA TYR A 5 3.19 6.82 -3.40
C TYR A 5 1.96 6.16 -2.79
N ALA A 6 1.83 4.87 -2.98
CA ALA A 6 0.73 4.07 -2.44
C ALA A 6 1.28 2.80 -1.80
N THR A 7 0.68 2.42 -0.68
CA THR A 7 1.00 1.17 0.00
C THR A 7 -0.26 0.37 0.25
N VAL A 8 -0.24 -0.89 -0.14
CA VAL A 8 -1.20 -1.92 0.28
C VAL A 8 -0.56 -2.76 1.36
N LYS A 9 -1.25 -2.94 2.49
CA LYS A 9 -0.78 -3.78 3.60
C LYS A 9 -1.57 -5.09 3.59
N CYS A 10 -0.88 -6.23 3.56
CA CYS A 10 -1.53 -7.55 3.57
C CYS A 10 -0.69 -8.60 4.32
N PRO A 11 -1.26 -9.71 4.79
CA PRO A 11 -0.48 -10.83 5.31
C PRO A 11 0.55 -11.29 4.28
N VAL A 12 1.72 -11.76 4.75
CA VAL A 12 2.80 -12.21 3.86
C VAL A 12 2.33 -13.30 2.89
N GLN A 13 1.50 -14.25 3.35
CA GLN A 13 0.98 -15.32 2.50
C GLN A 13 0.03 -14.82 1.40
N ALA A 14 -0.59 -13.64 1.57
CA ALA A 14 -1.48 -13.04 0.58
C ALA A 14 -0.73 -12.13 -0.42
N ALA A 15 0.53 -11.78 -0.14
CA ALA A 15 1.32 -10.86 -0.97
C ALA A 15 1.44 -11.29 -2.44
N PRO A 16 1.64 -12.58 -2.80
CA PRO A 16 1.69 -13.00 -4.20
C PRO A 16 0.37 -12.75 -4.94
N GLN A 17 -0.76 -13.13 -4.33
CA GLN A 17 -2.08 -12.93 -4.92
C GLN A 17 -2.39 -11.44 -5.10
N MET A 18 -2.09 -10.62 -4.08
CA MET A 18 -2.33 -9.18 -4.13
C MET A 18 -1.44 -8.49 -5.17
N THR A 19 -0.19 -8.93 -5.31
CA THR A 19 0.73 -8.42 -6.34
C THR A 19 0.18 -8.69 -7.75
N GLU A 20 -0.32 -9.89 -8.02
CA GLU A 20 -0.92 -10.22 -9.32
C GLU A 20 -2.22 -9.45 -9.58
N GLN A 21 -3.04 -9.22 -8.55
CA GLN A 21 -4.21 -8.34 -8.65
C GLN A 21 -3.81 -6.90 -9.01
N LEU A 22 -2.82 -6.32 -8.33
CA LEU A 22 -2.32 -4.97 -8.61
C LEU A 22 -1.77 -4.86 -10.04
N LYS A 23 -1.00 -5.85 -10.51
CA LYS A 23 -0.51 -5.90 -11.90
C LYS A 23 -1.66 -5.96 -12.91
N THR A 24 -2.68 -6.76 -12.63
CA THR A 24 -3.88 -6.87 -13.49
C THR A 24 -4.63 -5.55 -13.57
N LEU A 25 -4.58 -4.75 -12.50
CA LEU A 25 -5.14 -3.39 -12.48
C LEU A 25 -4.26 -2.36 -13.18
N GLY A 26 -3.08 -2.71 -13.71
CA GLY A 26 -2.19 -1.80 -14.41
C GLY A 26 -1.10 -1.17 -13.53
N VAL A 27 -0.91 -1.64 -12.29
CA VAL A 27 0.22 -1.22 -11.46
C VAL A 27 1.49 -1.86 -12.00
N GLY A 28 2.47 -1.02 -12.34
CA GLY A 28 3.77 -1.45 -12.87
C GLY A 28 4.71 -1.98 -11.77
N GLU A 29 5.68 -1.16 -11.37
CA GLU A 29 6.69 -1.55 -10.36
C GLU A 29 6.06 -1.64 -8.96
N ILE A 30 6.14 -2.83 -8.36
CA ILE A 30 5.69 -3.11 -6.99
C ILE A 30 6.90 -3.60 -6.19
N ARG A 31 7.15 -3.00 -5.03
CA ARG A 31 8.20 -3.42 -4.08
C ARG A 31 7.56 -3.92 -2.80
N GLU A 32 7.84 -5.17 -2.46
CA GLU A 32 7.43 -5.77 -1.19
C GLU A 32 8.43 -5.42 -0.09
N GLU A 33 7.95 -4.93 1.04
CA GLU A 33 8.68 -4.85 2.31
C GLU A 33 7.97 -5.73 3.34
N ARG A 34 8.68 -6.71 3.92
CA ARG A 34 8.12 -7.52 5.00
C ARG A 34 8.34 -6.82 6.34
N VAL A 35 7.27 -6.77 7.13
CA VAL A 35 7.20 -6.03 8.38
C VAL A 35 6.65 -6.95 9.46
N SER A 36 7.30 -6.96 10.63
CA SER A 36 6.81 -7.70 11.78
C SER A 36 5.47 -7.15 12.26
N TYR A 37 4.63 -8.00 12.85
CA TYR A 37 3.35 -7.57 13.40
C TYR A 37 3.52 -6.41 14.41
N ASP A 38 4.52 -6.47 15.28
CA ASP A 38 4.80 -5.43 16.27
C ASP A 38 5.12 -4.06 15.64
N ARG A 39 5.88 -4.05 14.55
CA ARG A 39 6.16 -2.80 13.81
C ARG A 39 4.90 -2.31 13.10
N PHE A 40 4.14 -3.21 12.48
CA PHE A 40 2.88 -2.88 11.84
C PHE A 40 1.88 -2.25 12.79
N VAL A 41 1.69 -2.80 14.00
CA VAL A 41 0.76 -2.24 15.00
C VAL A 41 1.21 -0.84 15.45
N LYS A 42 2.52 -0.60 15.64
CA LYS A 42 3.05 0.71 16.02
C LYS A 42 2.84 1.77 14.94
N GLU A 43 2.98 1.40 13.68
CA GLU A 43 2.85 2.33 12.54
C GLU A 43 1.41 2.54 12.10
N SER A 44 0.52 1.61 12.45
CA SER A 44 -0.84 1.60 11.94
C SER A 44 -1.78 2.46 12.78
N ARG A 45 -2.58 3.28 12.09
CA ARG A 45 -3.70 3.97 12.72
C ARG A 45 -4.88 3.04 12.58
N MET A 46 -5.27 2.36 13.66
CA MET A 46 -6.21 1.20 13.70
C MET A 46 -7.47 1.30 12.81
N ASN A 47 -7.89 2.49 12.39
CA ASN A 47 -9.10 2.71 11.60
C ASN A 47 -8.87 2.89 10.08
N TYR A 48 -7.63 3.05 9.62
CA TYR A 48 -7.32 3.31 8.20
C TYR A 48 -6.48 2.21 7.54
N ASP A 49 -5.90 1.31 8.34
CA ASP A 49 -5.08 0.21 7.85
C ASP A 49 -5.88 -1.08 7.85
N CYS A 50 -6.69 -1.31 6.81
CA CYS A 50 -7.40 -2.57 6.65
C CYS A 50 -6.40 -3.67 6.26
N VAL A 51 -5.87 -4.34 7.26
CA VAL A 51 -5.24 -5.65 7.12
C VAL A 51 -6.34 -6.69 7.36
N PHE A 52 -6.35 -7.76 6.56
CA PHE A 52 -7.29 -8.88 6.71
C PHE A 52 -7.45 -9.22 8.20
N GLN A 53 -8.68 -9.26 8.70
CA GLN A 53 -9.00 -9.43 10.12
C GLN A 53 -8.25 -10.62 10.74
N THR A 54 -8.10 -11.71 9.98
CA THR A 54 -7.36 -12.91 10.39
C THR A 54 -5.89 -12.65 10.70
N ALA A 55 -5.20 -11.79 9.94
CA ALA A 55 -3.81 -11.42 10.26
C ALA A 55 -3.71 -10.55 11.52
N TRP A 56 -4.75 -9.78 11.85
CA TRP A 56 -4.81 -9.06 13.12
C TRP A 56 -4.98 -10.01 14.30
N GLU A 57 -5.90 -10.97 14.18
CA GLU A 57 -6.20 -11.96 15.22
C GLU A 57 -5.02 -12.92 15.47
N GLU A 58 -4.35 -13.35 14.39
CA GLU A 58 -3.25 -14.32 14.44
C GLU A 58 -1.86 -13.68 14.61
N LYS A 59 -1.78 -12.34 14.69
CA LYS A 59 -0.54 -11.58 14.87
C LYS A 59 0.54 -11.93 13.85
N GLN A 60 0.14 -12.10 12.59
CA GLN A 60 1.03 -12.54 11.52
C GLN A 60 1.92 -11.41 11.00
N GLU A 61 3.04 -11.78 10.37
CA GLU A 61 3.84 -10.83 9.60
C GLU A 61 3.03 -10.23 8.44
N VAL A 62 3.32 -8.98 8.12
CA VAL A 62 2.59 -8.18 7.13
C VAL A 62 3.56 -7.76 6.03
N SER A 63 3.17 -7.94 4.78
CA SER A 63 3.85 -7.37 3.62
C SER A 63 3.24 -6.01 3.27
N TYR A 64 4.11 -5.03 3.08
CA TYR A 64 3.78 -3.72 2.51
C TYR A 64 4.13 -3.76 1.03
N LEU A 65 3.10 -3.78 0.19
CA LEU A 65 3.25 -3.67 -1.26
C LEU A 65 3.27 -2.20 -1.62
N ASN A 66 4.48 -1.69 -1.85
CA ASN A 66 4.73 -0.29 -2.15
C ASN A 66 4.82 -0.10 -3.66
N PHE A 67 4.06 0.86 -4.18
CA PHE A 67 4.08 1.23 -5.59
C PHE A 67 3.84 2.73 -5.72
N ALA A 68 4.01 3.24 -6.94
CA ALA A 68 3.82 4.65 -7.19
C ALA A 68 3.15 4.89 -8.54
N PHE A 69 2.35 5.95 -8.58
CA PHE A 69 1.80 6.52 -9.80
C PHE A 69 2.55 7.79 -10.15
N GLU A 70 2.63 8.11 -11.44
CA GLU A 70 3.04 9.44 -11.84
C GLU A 70 2.04 10.47 -11.32
N ASP A 71 2.52 11.61 -10.82
CA ASP A 71 1.64 12.73 -10.48
C ASP A 71 1.21 13.47 -11.76
N SER A 72 0.39 12.79 -12.56
CA SER A 72 -0.21 13.26 -13.81
C SER A 72 -1.72 12.99 -13.79
N ALA A 73 -2.48 13.55 -14.75
CA ALA A 73 -3.92 13.27 -14.84
C ALA A 73 -4.21 11.77 -14.98
N LEU A 74 -3.48 11.09 -15.86
CA LEU A 74 -3.59 9.64 -16.08
C LEU A 74 -3.16 8.84 -14.84
N GLY A 75 -2.06 9.23 -14.18
CA GLY A 75 -1.60 8.54 -12.97
C GLY A 75 -2.56 8.69 -11.78
N ARG A 76 -3.23 9.85 -11.65
CA ARG A 76 -4.30 10.07 -10.66
C ARG A 76 -5.54 9.24 -10.98
N GLU A 77 -5.96 9.19 -12.25
CA GLU A 77 -7.07 8.33 -12.70
C GLU A 77 -6.79 6.86 -12.40
N GLN A 78 -5.57 6.39 -12.71
CA GLN A 78 -5.12 5.04 -12.39
C GLN A 78 -5.10 4.76 -10.88
N CYS A 79 -4.67 5.73 -10.07
CA CYS A 79 -4.69 5.63 -8.61
C CYS A 79 -6.13 5.44 -8.09
N TYR A 80 -7.07 6.29 -8.54
CA TYR A 80 -8.49 6.16 -8.17
C TYR A 80 -9.10 4.85 -8.65
N TYR A 81 -8.74 4.40 -9.86
CA TYR A 81 -9.19 3.13 -10.41
C TYR A 81 -8.75 1.95 -9.52
N VAL A 82 -7.48 1.91 -9.11
CA VAL A 82 -6.97 0.85 -8.22
C VAL A 82 -7.68 0.90 -6.86
N GLU A 83 -7.81 2.08 -6.26
CA GLU A 83 -8.49 2.26 -4.97
C GLU A 83 -9.93 1.74 -5.02
N PHE A 84 -10.68 2.10 -6.06
CA PHE A 84 -12.06 1.67 -6.25
C PHE A 84 -12.20 0.15 -6.42
N HIS A 85 -11.25 -0.50 -7.10
CA HIS A 85 -11.31 -1.94 -7.36
C HIS A 85 -10.84 -2.78 -6.17
N LEU A 86 -9.99 -2.23 -5.31
CA LEU A 86 -9.51 -2.95 -4.14
C LEU A 86 -10.52 -3.02 -2.99
N LYS A 87 -11.59 -2.21 -2.98
CA LYS A 87 -12.80 -2.12 -2.10
C LYS A 87 -12.70 -2.48 -0.61
N GLN A 88 -12.01 -3.54 -0.27
CA GLN A 88 -11.74 -4.08 1.06
C GLN A 88 -10.40 -3.65 1.65
N ILE A 89 -9.43 -3.22 0.82
CA ILE A 89 -8.11 -2.79 1.29
C ILE A 89 -7.83 -1.36 0.83
N PRO A 90 -7.79 -0.38 1.74
CA PRO A 90 -7.56 1.01 1.39
C PRO A 90 -6.14 1.21 0.87
N LEU A 91 -5.98 2.07 -0.13
CA LEU A 91 -4.68 2.54 -0.54
C LEU A 91 -4.19 3.57 0.46
N ASN A 92 -3.07 3.29 1.13
CA ASN A 92 -2.40 4.29 1.93
C ASN A 92 -1.64 5.24 1.00
N LEU A 93 -2.28 6.33 0.61
CA LEU A 93 -1.72 7.32 -0.29
C LEU A 93 -0.81 8.31 0.47
N ARG A 94 0.40 8.50 -0.04
CA ARG A 94 1.32 9.56 0.34
C ARG A 94 1.64 10.38 -0.89
N TYR A 95 1.09 11.58 -0.95
CA TYR A 95 1.51 12.56 -1.92
C TYR A 95 2.93 13.00 -1.57
N GLY A 96 3.83 13.00 -2.55
CA GLY A 96 5.13 13.63 -2.40
C GLY A 96 4.96 15.13 -2.24
N PHE A 97 4.53 15.60 -1.06
CA PHE A 97 4.86 16.94 -0.66
C PHE A 97 6.37 16.98 -0.52
N SER A 98 6.99 17.81 -1.36
CA SER A 98 8.40 18.16 -1.29
C SER A 98 8.81 18.46 0.15
N THR A 99 9.44 17.49 0.81
CA THR A 99 10.62 17.69 1.65
C THR A 99 11.35 16.35 1.72
N GLU A 100 12.60 16.38 1.34
CA GLU A 100 13.59 15.33 1.57
C GLU A 100 13.46 14.77 3.01
N PRO A 101 13.58 13.45 3.22
CA PRO A 101 13.64 12.89 4.55
C PRO A 101 14.97 13.34 5.21
N GLY A 102 14.91 14.27 6.17
CA GLY A 102 16.10 14.72 6.91
C GLY A 102 16.12 16.18 7.40
N LYS A 103 15.03 16.93 7.33
CA LYS A 103 14.93 18.26 7.96
C LYS A 103 13.67 18.37 8.81
N GLU A 104 13.70 17.76 9.98
CA GLU A 104 13.06 18.25 11.20
C GLU A 104 14.04 18.06 12.37
#